data_AF-A0A839SCH7-F1
#
_entry.id   AF-A0A839SCH7-F1
#
_cell.length_a   1.000
_cell.length_b   1.000
_cell.length_c   1.000
_cell.angle_alpha   90.00
_cell.angle_beta   90.00
_cell.angle_gamma   90.00
#
_symmetry.space_group_name_H-M   'P 1'
#
loop_
_entity.id
_entity.type
_entity.pdbx_description
1 polymer ?
#
loop_
_entity_poly.entity_id
_entity_poly.type
_entity_poly.pdbx_seq_one_letter_code
_entity_poly.pdbx_strand_id
1 'polypeptide(L)'
;MINSFKIAVIISILSTISSCSRATQNSSDLGLFDISKNDQYILFSIYSRQNSSIYQIGTDGSGLTCIIPSTKDSNYFNPKYSKTVTKILFLACPKKDINNTAIYISNLDGSQKQKITTGNENISEAFFSECEDKIYYCKANDYGHSSPLGTDQNHDVDIYSISLRDKKVERVTNLKSYGIFAISEYDCRHILMFVPVPNQEGMTLVSKDSSTLTVIDPVNNPKDDFGLYYNPKYSQKYNMLAFSAPHLLYIMSMANRNAKLVVNNVDHPNLADFRFFNNQEKIIYTNEDENTFYIVDFNGAMMKTILIKIK
;
A
#
# COMPACT_ATOMS: atom_id res chain seq x y z
N MET A 1 33.37 1.08 -31.65
CA MET A 1 32.09 0.52 -32.16
C MET A 1 31.04 0.77 -31.11
N ILE A 2 29.85 1.14 -31.57
CA ILE A 2 28.86 1.97 -30.89
C ILE A 2 28.14 1.24 -29.75
N ASN A 3 27.92 2.01 -28.68
CA ASN A 3 26.96 1.88 -27.59
C ASN A 3 25.80 0.90 -27.80
N SER A 4 25.54 0.11 -26.76
CA SER A 4 24.16 -0.15 -26.34
C SER A 4 24.09 -0.14 -24.81
N PHE A 5 24.18 1.07 -24.25
CA PHE A 5 23.54 1.37 -22.97
C PHE A 5 22.05 1.03 -23.16
N LYS A 6 21.63 -0.13 -22.65
CA LYS A 6 20.22 -0.38 -22.40
C LYS A 6 19.80 0.53 -21.25
N ILE A 7 19.55 1.79 -21.57
CA ILE A 7 18.63 2.61 -20.79
C ILE A 7 17.28 1.94 -21.03
N ALA A 8 16.94 0.97 -20.18
CA ALA A 8 15.56 0.61 -19.98
C ALA A 8 14.89 1.90 -19.53
N VAL A 9 14.19 2.54 -20.46
CA VAL A 9 13.20 3.55 -20.13
C VAL A 9 12.17 2.78 -19.31
N ILE A 10 12.34 2.79 -18.00
CA ILE A 10 11.30 2.40 -17.03
C ILE A 10 10.22 3.47 -17.23
N ILE A 11 9.35 3.26 -18.21
CA ILE A 11 8.07 3.95 -18.27
C ILE A 11 7.40 3.54 -16.96
N SER A 12 7.26 4.51 -16.07
CA SER A 12 6.77 4.35 -14.72
C SER A 12 5.41 3.65 -14.70
N ILE A 13 5.41 2.33 -14.53
CA ILE A 13 4.22 1.55 -14.16
C ILE A 13 3.96 1.71 -12.65
N LEU A 14 4.92 2.23 -11.89
CA LEU A 14 4.61 2.85 -10.60
C LEU A 14 3.99 4.22 -10.88
N SER A 15 2.67 4.31 -10.84
CA SER A 15 2.00 5.61 -10.79
C SER A 15 2.53 6.37 -9.57
N THR A 16 3.46 7.29 -9.77
CA THR A 16 4.02 8.19 -8.74
C THR A 16 3.03 9.27 -8.31
N ILE A 17 1.78 9.14 -8.75
CA ILE A 17 0.66 9.96 -8.31
C ILE A 17 0.46 9.62 -6.84
N SER A 18 0.98 10.48 -5.95
CA SER A 18 0.72 10.41 -4.52
C SER A 18 -0.77 10.14 -4.30
N SER A 19 -1.13 9.25 -3.37
CA SER A 19 -2.55 8.94 -3.13
C SER A 19 -3.39 10.20 -2.84
N CYS A 20 -2.75 11.26 -2.33
CA CYS A 20 -3.34 12.59 -2.22
C CYS A 20 -3.54 13.31 -3.58
N SER A 21 -2.63 13.22 -4.55
CA SER A 21 -2.84 13.76 -5.91
C SER A 21 -3.88 12.99 -6.72
N ARG A 22 -4.08 11.69 -6.48
CA ARG A 22 -5.24 10.95 -7.04
C ARG A 22 -6.58 11.58 -6.60
N ALA A 23 -6.65 12.17 -5.39
CA ALA A 23 -7.85 12.88 -4.91
C ALA A 23 -8.22 14.16 -5.69
N THR A 24 -7.39 14.58 -6.64
CA THR A 24 -7.61 15.79 -7.46
C THR A 24 -7.93 15.49 -8.93
N GLN A 25 -7.99 14.21 -9.33
CA GLN A 25 -8.31 13.81 -10.70
C GLN A 25 -9.83 13.68 -10.94
N ASN A 26 -10.24 13.78 -12.21
CA ASN A 26 -11.64 13.94 -12.63
C ASN A 26 -12.50 12.66 -12.58
N SER A 27 -11.94 11.54 -12.16
CA SER A 27 -12.62 10.25 -11.95
C SER A 27 -12.94 10.03 -10.47
N SER A 28 -13.93 9.18 -10.21
CA SER A 28 -14.18 8.69 -8.86
C SER A 28 -13.62 7.28 -8.77
N ASP A 29 -12.60 7.10 -7.95
CA ASP A 29 -11.77 5.90 -7.95
C ASP A 29 -11.69 5.27 -6.57
N LEU A 30 -11.63 3.94 -6.54
CA LEU A 30 -11.26 3.19 -5.35
C LEU A 30 -9.77 3.41 -5.04
N GLY A 31 -9.49 3.78 -3.80
CA GLY A 31 -8.13 3.81 -3.28
C GLY A 31 -7.69 2.53 -2.61
N LEU A 32 -6.54 2.62 -1.93
CA LEU A 32 -6.03 1.50 -1.15
C LEU A 32 -7.03 1.08 -0.08
N PHE A 33 -6.99 -0.20 0.23
CA PHE A 33 -7.92 -0.79 1.18
C PHE A 33 -7.24 -1.74 2.16
N ASP A 34 -8.04 -2.16 3.13
CA ASP A 34 -7.71 -3.17 4.11
C ASP A 34 -8.92 -4.03 4.46
N ILE A 35 -8.66 -5.24 4.95
CA ILE A 35 -9.71 -6.20 5.33
C ILE A 35 -9.66 -6.45 6.84
N SER A 36 -10.82 -6.42 7.49
CA SER A 36 -10.93 -6.70 8.92
C SER A 36 -10.44 -8.11 9.24
N LYS A 37 -9.83 -8.34 10.42
CA LYS A 37 -9.24 -9.64 10.80
C LYS A 37 -10.20 -10.83 10.78
N ASN A 38 -11.52 -10.59 10.86
CA ASN A 38 -12.56 -11.61 10.77
C ASN A 38 -13.13 -11.78 9.33
N ASP A 39 -12.56 -11.09 8.35
CA ASP A 39 -12.96 -11.10 6.93
C ASP A 39 -14.38 -10.61 6.61
N GLN A 40 -15.01 -9.88 7.53
CA GLN A 40 -16.39 -9.43 7.32
C GLN A 40 -16.48 -8.07 6.64
N TYR A 41 -15.47 -7.22 6.76
CA TYR A 41 -15.52 -5.83 6.29
C TYR A 41 -14.27 -5.42 5.52
N ILE A 42 -14.49 -4.60 4.49
CA ILE A 42 -13.47 -3.93 3.71
C ILE A 42 -13.50 -2.45 4.11
N LEU A 43 -12.34 -1.90 4.47
CA LEU A 43 -12.14 -0.47 4.76
C LEU A 43 -11.31 0.12 3.62
N PHE A 44 -11.79 1.18 3.01
CA PHE A 44 -11.18 1.72 1.79
C PHE A 44 -11.44 3.21 1.66
N SER A 45 -10.63 3.89 0.85
CA SER A 45 -10.89 5.28 0.49
C SER A 45 -11.64 5.36 -0.84
N ILE A 46 -12.58 6.29 -0.94
CA ILE A 46 -13.18 6.70 -2.21
C ILE A 46 -12.68 8.10 -2.53
N TYR A 47 -12.09 8.26 -3.71
CA TYR A 47 -11.74 9.55 -4.28
C TYR A 47 -12.90 10.06 -5.13
N SER A 48 -13.18 11.35 -5.03
CA SER A 48 -14.02 12.13 -5.94
C SER A 48 -13.25 13.40 -6.30
N ARG A 49 -13.72 14.16 -7.29
CA ARG A 49 -13.02 15.32 -7.90
C ARG A 49 -12.26 16.25 -6.94
N GLN A 50 -12.72 16.41 -5.70
CA GLN A 50 -12.09 17.30 -4.71
C GLN A 50 -12.02 16.74 -3.29
N ASN A 51 -12.39 15.47 -3.10
CA ASN A 51 -12.56 14.88 -1.77
C ASN A 51 -12.09 13.43 -1.75
N SER A 52 -11.39 13.06 -0.69
CA SER A 52 -11.18 11.66 -0.31
C SER A 52 -11.77 11.39 1.06
N SER A 53 -12.63 10.37 1.15
CA SER A 53 -13.27 9.92 2.38
C SER A 53 -13.06 8.43 2.57
N ILE A 54 -13.15 7.96 3.82
CA ILE A 54 -12.98 6.55 4.15
C ILE A 54 -14.34 5.90 4.37
N TYR A 55 -14.55 4.79 3.70
CA TYR A 55 -15.76 3.99 3.72
C TYR A 55 -15.49 2.58 4.23
N GLN A 56 -16.54 1.94 4.73
CA GLN A 56 -16.58 0.53 5.05
C GLN A 56 -17.73 -0.13 4.30
N ILE A 57 -17.53 -1.37 3.84
CA ILE A 57 -18.57 -2.22 3.26
C ILE A 57 -18.35 -3.66 3.74
N GLY A 58 -19.42 -4.44 3.81
CA GLY A 58 -19.32 -5.88 4.03
C GLY A 58 -18.60 -6.57 2.87
N THR A 59 -17.86 -7.66 3.15
CA THR A 59 -17.33 -8.55 2.10
C THR A 59 -18.44 -9.30 1.35
N ASP A 60 -19.67 -9.23 1.86
CA ASP A 60 -20.88 -9.63 1.16
C ASP A 60 -21.44 -8.54 0.21
N GLY A 61 -20.85 -7.34 0.18
CA GLY A 61 -21.28 -6.20 -0.61
C GLY A 61 -22.41 -5.37 0.02
N SER A 62 -22.82 -5.68 1.24
CA SER A 62 -23.87 -4.93 1.95
C SER A 62 -23.29 -3.84 2.87
N GLY A 63 -24.14 -2.92 3.32
CA GLY A 63 -23.81 -2.02 4.43
C GLY A 63 -22.75 -0.93 4.12
N LEU A 64 -22.65 -0.46 2.88
CA LEU A 64 -21.74 0.64 2.53
C LEU A 64 -22.00 1.88 3.39
N THR A 65 -21.01 2.27 4.19
CA THR A 65 -21.11 3.37 5.15
C THR A 65 -19.86 4.24 5.10
N CYS A 66 -20.03 5.56 5.15
CA CYS A 66 -18.91 6.51 5.28
C CYS A 66 -18.50 6.60 6.75
N ILE A 67 -17.23 6.26 7.05
CA ILE A 67 -16.69 6.25 8.41
C ILE A 67 -15.97 7.56 8.72
N ILE A 68 -15.13 8.02 7.79
CA ILE A 68 -14.43 9.32 7.91
C ILE A 68 -14.80 10.17 6.70
N PRO A 69 -15.77 11.09 6.83
CA PRO A 69 -16.09 12.01 5.75
C PRO A 69 -14.96 13.03 5.57
N SER A 70 -14.63 13.34 4.31
CA SER A 70 -13.75 14.44 3.95
C SER A 70 -14.23 15.75 4.57
N THR A 71 -13.31 16.65 4.87
CA THR A 71 -13.66 17.99 5.37
C THR A 71 -13.43 19.04 4.29
N LYS A 72 -13.80 20.29 4.59
CA LYS A 72 -13.51 21.42 3.70
C LYS A 72 -12.01 21.53 3.40
N ASP A 73 -11.16 21.23 4.38
CA ASP A 73 -9.72 21.53 4.34
C ASP A 73 -8.82 20.30 4.21
N SER A 74 -9.34 19.08 4.37
CA SER A 74 -8.52 17.86 4.35
C SER A 74 -9.18 16.68 3.65
N ASN A 75 -8.34 15.90 2.96
CA ASN A 75 -8.63 14.60 2.36
C ASN A 75 -8.12 13.47 3.27
N TYR A 76 -8.79 12.32 3.25
CA TYR A 76 -8.44 11.14 4.07
C TYR A 76 -8.33 9.88 3.23
N PHE A 77 -7.23 9.15 3.36
CA PHE A 77 -6.90 8.03 2.46
C PHE A 77 -6.01 6.96 3.13
N ASN A 78 -5.76 5.87 2.41
CA ASN A 78 -4.93 4.72 2.82
C ASN A 78 -5.27 4.18 4.22
N PRO A 79 -6.54 3.81 4.46
CA PRO A 79 -6.96 3.36 5.78
C PRO A 79 -6.45 1.94 6.09
N LYS A 80 -6.17 1.68 7.37
CA LYS A 80 -5.73 0.38 7.90
C LYS A 80 -6.44 0.05 9.20
N TYR A 81 -6.83 -1.21 9.37
CA TYR A 81 -7.31 -1.70 10.64
C TYR A 81 -6.16 -1.88 11.63
N SER A 82 -6.43 -1.58 12.90
CA SER A 82 -5.62 -2.12 14.01
C SER A 82 -5.87 -3.62 14.18
N LYS A 83 -4.92 -4.32 14.80
CA LYS A 83 -5.02 -5.75 15.13
C LYS A 83 -6.34 -6.14 15.81
N THR A 84 -6.79 -5.33 16.76
CA THR A 84 -8.02 -5.57 17.52
C THR A 84 -9.28 -5.06 16.82
N VAL A 85 -9.16 -4.44 15.64
CA VAL A 85 -10.27 -3.86 14.85
C VAL A 85 -11.06 -2.78 15.63
N THR A 86 -10.51 -2.26 16.73
CA THR A 86 -11.14 -1.21 17.55
C THR A 86 -10.80 0.20 17.05
N LYS A 87 -9.67 0.32 16.35
CA LYS A 87 -9.15 1.57 15.79
C LYS A 87 -8.84 1.42 14.32
N ILE A 88 -8.88 2.53 13.61
CA ILE A 88 -8.40 2.66 12.25
C ILE A 88 -7.28 3.70 12.19
N LEU A 89 -6.26 3.42 11.38
CA LEU A 89 -5.25 4.37 10.97
C LEU A 89 -5.62 4.89 9.59
N PHE A 90 -5.32 6.15 9.31
CA PHE A 90 -5.41 6.71 7.97
C PHE A 90 -4.48 7.89 7.80
N LEU A 91 -4.20 8.21 6.54
CA LEU A 91 -3.44 9.39 6.17
C LEU A 91 -4.37 10.55 5.88
N ALA A 92 -3.93 11.76 6.22
CA ALA A 92 -4.64 12.98 5.89
C ALA A 92 -3.69 14.01 5.29
N CYS A 93 -4.10 14.64 4.19
CA CYS A 93 -3.40 15.76 3.59
C CYS A 93 -4.33 16.99 3.53
N PRO A 94 -3.83 18.21 3.82
CA PRO A 94 -4.53 19.44 3.51
C PRO A 94 -4.79 19.55 2.01
N LYS A 95 -6.00 19.97 1.61
CA LYS A 95 -6.34 20.11 0.18
C LYS A 95 -5.48 21.12 -0.58
N LYS A 96 -4.94 22.11 0.14
CA LYS A 96 -4.08 23.16 -0.41
C LYS A 96 -2.60 22.80 -0.39
N ASP A 97 -2.23 21.71 0.28
CA ASP A 97 -0.84 21.30 0.47
C ASP A 97 -0.77 19.77 0.54
N ILE A 98 -0.78 19.15 -0.64
CA ILE A 98 -0.86 17.69 -0.78
C ILE A 98 0.40 16.96 -0.29
N ASN A 99 1.51 17.69 -0.12
CA ASN A 99 2.79 17.15 0.33
C ASN A 99 2.94 17.17 1.85
N ASN A 100 1.93 17.69 2.56
CA ASN A 100 1.86 17.70 4.00
C ASN A 100 0.91 16.61 4.52
N THR A 101 1.36 15.36 4.48
CA THR A 101 0.56 14.22 4.91
C THR A 101 0.87 13.81 6.35
N ALA A 102 -0.16 13.71 7.17
CA ALA A 102 -0.03 13.28 8.56
C ALA A 102 -0.79 11.98 8.83
N ILE A 103 -0.33 11.23 9.84
CA ILE A 103 -1.00 10.03 10.31
C ILE A 103 -2.07 10.43 11.33
N TYR A 104 -3.27 9.87 11.14
CA TYR A 104 -4.38 9.97 12.08
C TYR A 104 -4.82 8.59 12.53
N ILE A 105 -5.39 8.55 13.73
CA ILE A 105 -6.10 7.39 14.27
C ILE A 105 -7.49 7.83 14.71
N SER A 106 -8.48 6.97 14.56
CA SER A 106 -9.79 7.11 15.19
C SER A 106 -10.28 5.77 15.72
N ASN A 107 -11.38 5.80 16.47
CA ASN A 107 -12.19 4.61 16.68
C ASN A 107 -12.80 4.14 15.34
N LEU A 108 -13.27 2.90 15.29
CA LEU A 108 -13.87 2.31 14.09
C LEU A 108 -15.13 3.04 13.61
N ASP A 109 -15.87 3.68 14.51
CA ASP A 109 -17.04 4.50 14.21
C ASP A 109 -16.69 5.93 13.74
N GLY A 110 -15.39 6.23 13.59
CA GLY A 110 -14.88 7.54 13.21
C GLY A 110 -14.76 8.54 14.36
N SER A 111 -15.21 8.20 15.57
CA SER A 111 -15.07 9.05 16.75
C SER A 111 -13.63 9.10 17.26
N GLN A 112 -13.33 10.07 18.13
CA GLN A 112 -12.01 10.25 18.75
C GLN A 112 -10.85 10.33 17.74
N LYS A 113 -11.10 10.98 16.60
CA LYS A 113 -10.06 11.26 15.61
C LYS A 113 -8.93 12.10 16.23
N GLN A 114 -7.72 11.55 16.18
CA GLN A 114 -6.51 12.14 16.74
C GLN A 114 -5.39 12.15 15.70
N LYS A 115 -4.69 13.28 15.59
CA LYS A 115 -3.45 13.40 14.82
C LYS A 115 -2.30 12.77 15.61
N ILE A 116 -1.51 11.91 14.97
CA ILE A 116 -0.42 11.16 15.61
C ILE A 116 0.93 11.77 15.32
N THR A 117 1.11 12.35 14.13
CA THR A 117 2.34 13.03 13.75
C THR A 117 2.19 14.55 13.71
N THR A 118 3.32 15.27 13.69
CA THR A 118 3.34 16.74 13.73
C THR A 118 2.65 17.37 12.50
N GLY A 119 2.69 16.68 11.36
CA GLY A 119 2.05 17.04 10.10
C GLY A 119 2.63 18.28 9.45
N ASN A 120 3.91 18.12 9.09
CA ASN A 120 4.64 18.72 7.98
C ASN A 120 5.52 17.60 7.38
N GLU A 121 4.97 16.41 7.32
CA GLU A 121 5.69 15.19 6.96
C GLU A 121 5.16 14.71 5.62
N ASN A 122 6.03 14.23 4.77
CA ASN A 122 5.62 13.74 3.47
C ASN A 122 5.46 12.22 3.55
N ILE A 123 4.37 11.80 4.20
CA ILE A 123 4.08 10.40 4.52
C ILE A 123 3.29 9.75 3.38
N SER A 124 3.82 8.66 2.82
CA SER A 124 3.16 7.94 1.72
C SER A 124 2.36 6.73 2.17
N GLU A 125 2.84 6.01 3.19
CA GLU A 125 2.24 4.78 3.71
C GLU A 125 2.49 4.65 5.21
N ALA A 126 1.57 3.99 5.91
CA ALA A 126 1.71 3.66 7.32
C ALA A 126 0.89 2.41 7.70
N PHE A 127 1.35 1.67 8.72
CA PHE A 127 0.61 0.53 9.26
C PHE A 127 0.87 0.36 10.77
N PHE A 128 -0.10 -0.24 11.49
CA PHE A 128 0.08 -0.66 12.88
C PHE A 128 0.96 -1.90 12.96
N SER A 129 1.95 -1.91 13.86
CA SER A 129 2.62 -3.16 14.20
C SER A 129 1.65 -4.11 14.91
N GLU A 130 1.70 -5.38 14.53
CA GLU A 130 1.06 -6.52 15.18
C GLU A 130 1.87 -7.05 16.37
N CYS A 131 3.13 -6.62 16.50
CA CYS A 131 4.10 -7.06 17.50
C CYS A 131 4.40 -6.03 18.59
N GLU A 132 4.26 -4.74 18.27
CA GLU A 132 4.63 -3.63 19.15
C GLU A 132 3.52 -2.56 19.20
N ASP A 133 3.52 -1.73 20.25
CA ASP A 133 2.64 -0.55 20.34
C ASP A 133 3.19 0.63 19.51
N LYS A 134 3.40 0.38 18.21
CA LYS A 134 4.03 1.29 17.26
C LYS A 134 3.25 1.36 15.94
N ILE A 135 3.45 2.47 15.24
CA ILE A 135 3.14 2.61 13.81
C ILE A 135 4.45 2.71 13.05
N TYR A 136 4.55 1.96 11.96
CA TYR A 136 5.63 2.10 10.98
C TYR A 136 5.12 2.87 9.77
N TYR A 137 5.94 3.76 9.22
CA TYR A 137 5.52 4.63 8.12
C TYR A 137 6.67 5.07 7.22
N CYS A 138 6.38 5.26 5.94
CA CYS A 138 7.31 5.84 4.97
C CYS A 138 7.23 7.37 5.03
N LYS A 139 8.37 8.05 5.13
CA LYS A 139 8.46 9.51 5.14
C LYS A 139 9.58 9.97 4.20
N ALA A 140 9.29 10.94 3.34
CA ALA A 140 10.33 11.63 2.58
C ALA A 140 11.04 12.66 3.47
N ASN A 141 12.36 12.70 3.38
CA ASN A 141 13.20 13.63 4.15
C ASN A 141 13.62 14.87 3.35
N ASP A 142 13.47 14.83 2.03
CA ASP A 142 13.79 15.94 1.15
C ASP A 142 12.73 16.08 0.04
N TYR A 143 12.59 17.30 -0.46
CA TYR A 143 11.68 17.67 -1.55
C TYR A 143 12.44 18.59 -2.49
N GLY A 144 12.83 18.06 -3.66
CA GLY A 144 13.64 18.79 -4.63
C GLY A 144 13.84 18.05 -5.95
N HIS A 145 14.84 18.49 -6.72
CA HIS A 145 15.21 17.90 -8.01
C HIS A 145 16.68 17.45 -8.01
N SER A 146 16.99 16.35 -8.70
CA SER A 146 18.37 15.99 -9.04
C SER A 146 18.88 16.68 -10.33
N SER A 147 18.04 17.46 -11.02
CA SER A 147 18.36 18.13 -12.29
C SER A 147 17.60 19.46 -12.43
N PRO A 148 18.19 20.50 -13.07
CA PRO A 148 17.51 21.76 -13.38
C PRO A 148 16.26 21.63 -14.28
N LEU A 149 16.09 20.47 -14.93
CA LEU A 149 14.94 20.15 -15.79
C LEU A 149 13.99 19.10 -15.17
N GLY A 150 14.26 18.65 -13.94
CA GLY A 150 13.43 17.68 -13.22
C GLY A 150 12.23 18.35 -12.55
N THR A 151 11.12 17.62 -12.41
CA THR A 151 10.00 18.05 -11.56
C THR A 151 10.34 17.83 -10.09
N ASP A 152 9.75 18.59 -9.17
CA ASP A 152 9.93 18.36 -7.74
C ASP A 152 9.38 16.99 -7.41
N GLN A 153 10.20 16.16 -6.75
CA GLN A 153 9.76 14.86 -6.27
C GLN A 153 10.25 14.65 -4.84
N ASN A 154 9.47 13.87 -4.12
CA ASN A 154 9.92 13.29 -2.86
C ASN A 154 11.15 12.42 -3.15
N HIS A 155 12.25 12.70 -2.48
CA HIS A 155 13.40 11.79 -2.45
C HIS A 155 13.89 11.65 -1.01
N ASP A 156 14.87 10.78 -0.81
CA ASP A 156 15.37 10.41 0.52
C ASP A 156 14.27 9.80 1.43
N VAL A 157 13.44 8.92 0.87
CA VAL A 157 12.39 8.21 1.59
C VAL A 157 12.99 7.12 2.47
N ASP A 158 12.53 7.09 3.73
CA ASP A 158 12.89 6.10 4.72
C ASP A 158 11.71 5.66 5.58
N ILE A 159 11.86 4.51 6.23
CA ILE A 159 10.89 3.99 7.19
C ILE A 159 11.21 4.56 8.56
N TYR A 160 10.17 5.06 9.21
CA TYR A 160 10.17 5.53 10.59
C TYR A 160 9.21 4.69 11.41
N SER A 161 9.40 4.70 12.72
CA SER A 161 8.44 4.21 13.68
C SER A 161 8.04 5.33 14.64
N ILE A 162 6.80 5.31 15.10
CA ILE A 162 6.32 6.15 16.19
C ILE A 162 5.65 5.28 17.25
N SER A 163 6.11 5.43 18.49
CA SER A 163 5.51 4.80 19.66
C SER A 163 4.14 5.43 19.97
N LEU A 164 3.12 4.60 20.13
CA LEU A 164 1.77 5.08 20.43
C LEU A 164 1.64 5.58 21.88
N ARG A 165 2.50 5.08 22.78
CA ARG A 165 2.51 5.41 24.21
C ARG A 165 3.09 6.78 24.51
N ASP A 166 4.30 7.06 24.03
CA ASP A 166 5.08 8.26 24.38
C ASP A 166 5.35 9.18 23.19
N LYS A 167 4.86 8.83 21.99
CA LYS A 167 5.05 9.57 20.74
C LYS A 167 6.51 9.70 20.31
N LYS A 168 7.41 8.88 20.86
CA LYS A 168 8.80 8.83 20.42
C LYS A 168 8.87 8.36 18.97
N VAL A 169 9.57 9.12 18.14
CA VAL A 169 9.84 8.80 16.74
C VAL A 169 11.26 8.28 16.60
N GLU A 170 11.42 7.18 15.87
CA GLU A 170 12.71 6.57 15.55
C GLU A 170 12.81 6.30 14.06
N ARG A 171 13.97 6.58 13.46
CA ARG A 171 14.25 6.24 12.07
C ARG A 171 14.71 4.78 12.01
N VAL A 172 14.02 3.95 11.24
CA VAL A 172 14.27 2.50 11.13
C VAL A 172 15.27 2.21 10.02
N THR A 173 15.30 3.02 8.96
CA THR A 173 16.17 2.83 7.81
C THR A 173 16.92 4.10 7.40
N ASN A 174 18.03 3.95 6.68
CA ASN A 174 18.76 5.06 6.06
C ASN A 174 19.09 4.74 4.59
N LEU A 175 18.06 4.37 3.83
CA LEU A 175 18.13 3.98 2.42
C LEU A 175 18.21 5.20 1.50
N LYS A 176 17.59 6.32 1.90
CA LYS A 176 17.44 7.51 1.04
C LYS A 176 16.86 7.15 -0.33
N SER A 177 15.83 6.31 -0.34
CA SER A 177 15.27 5.78 -1.58
C SER A 177 14.44 6.84 -2.31
N TYR A 178 14.31 6.71 -3.64
CA TYR A 178 13.31 7.45 -4.42
C TYR A 178 11.87 7.15 -3.97
N GLY A 179 11.66 5.96 -3.39
CA GLY A 179 10.38 5.58 -2.82
C GLY A 179 10.47 4.27 -2.06
N ILE A 180 9.56 4.07 -1.13
CA ILE A 180 9.35 2.80 -0.43
C ILE A 180 7.85 2.56 -0.45
N PHE A 181 7.45 1.41 -0.98
CA PHE A 181 6.07 1.11 -1.28
C PHE A 181 5.62 -0.21 -0.67
N ALA A 182 4.32 -0.38 -0.56
CA ALA A 182 3.66 -1.59 -0.12
C ALA A 182 4.14 -2.12 1.24
N ILE A 183 4.51 -1.23 2.16
CA ILE A 183 5.07 -1.64 3.45
C ILE A 183 4.05 -2.43 4.27
N SER A 184 4.52 -3.49 4.92
CA SER A 184 3.72 -4.30 5.85
C SER A 184 4.60 -5.07 6.81
N GLU A 185 4.05 -5.48 7.95
CA GLU A 185 4.79 -6.34 8.86
C GLU A 185 4.92 -7.74 8.28
N TYR A 186 6.17 -8.23 8.19
CA TYR A 186 6.45 -9.62 7.82
C TYR A 186 6.46 -10.50 9.08
N ASP A 187 7.22 -10.06 10.08
CA ASP A 187 7.28 -10.63 11.43
C ASP A 187 7.70 -9.53 12.44
N CYS A 188 7.92 -9.91 13.70
CA CYS A 188 8.29 -8.95 14.74
C CYS A 188 9.67 -8.29 14.55
N ARG A 189 10.51 -8.79 13.63
CA ARG A 189 11.86 -8.30 13.34
C ARG A 189 12.01 -7.69 11.95
N HIS A 190 11.09 -7.94 11.02
CA HIS A 190 11.21 -7.54 9.63
C HIS A 190 9.97 -6.82 9.10
N ILE A 191 10.21 -5.83 8.23
CA ILE A 191 9.19 -5.16 7.43
C ILE A 191 9.36 -5.62 5.99
N LEU A 192 8.27 -6.04 5.37
CA LEU A 192 8.18 -6.33 3.94
C LEU A 192 7.87 -5.04 3.18
N MET A 193 8.53 -4.81 2.07
CA MET A 193 8.36 -3.64 1.23
C MET A 193 8.67 -3.95 -0.23
N PHE A 194 8.25 -3.06 -1.12
CA PHE A 194 8.82 -2.92 -2.45
C PHE A 194 9.72 -1.69 -2.49
N VAL A 195 10.93 -1.84 -3.01
CA VAL A 195 11.89 -0.74 -3.10
C VAL A 195 12.57 -0.72 -4.48
N PRO A 196 12.61 0.42 -5.18
CA PRO A 196 13.35 0.58 -6.44
C PRO A 196 14.77 1.09 -6.16
N VAL A 197 15.56 0.35 -5.37
CA VAL A 197 16.96 0.69 -5.09
C VAL A 197 17.87 -0.08 -6.05
N PRO A 198 18.75 0.58 -6.82
CA PRO A 198 19.65 -0.10 -7.76
C PRO A 198 20.40 -1.27 -7.11
N ASN A 199 20.39 -2.44 -7.77
CA ASN A 199 20.98 -3.71 -7.31
C ASN A 199 20.28 -4.39 -6.11
N GLN A 200 19.23 -3.80 -5.54
CA GLN A 200 18.35 -4.38 -4.51
C GLN A 200 16.88 -4.07 -4.84
N GLU A 201 16.57 -4.01 -6.13
CA GLU A 201 15.26 -3.66 -6.64
C GLU A 201 14.28 -4.81 -6.36
N GLY A 202 13.05 -4.47 -6.01
CA GLY A 202 11.98 -5.45 -5.91
C GLY A 202 11.47 -5.67 -4.49
N MET A 203 10.92 -6.87 -4.30
CA MET A 203 10.30 -7.28 -3.04
C MET A 203 11.39 -7.55 -2.00
N THR A 204 11.41 -6.80 -0.91
CA THR A 204 12.53 -6.77 0.03
C THR A 204 12.03 -6.86 1.47
N LEU A 205 12.74 -7.62 2.31
CA LEU A 205 12.65 -7.52 3.76
C LEU A 205 13.71 -6.56 4.26
N VAL A 206 13.33 -5.69 5.20
CA VAL A 206 14.27 -4.92 6.00
C VAL A 206 14.21 -5.34 7.46
N SER A 207 15.37 -5.60 8.06
CA SER A 207 15.48 -5.82 9.50
C SER A 207 15.23 -4.51 10.25
N LYS A 208 14.36 -4.54 11.26
CA LYS A 208 14.03 -3.39 12.11
C LYS A 208 15.22 -2.93 12.96
N ASP A 209 16.13 -3.85 13.31
CA ASP A 209 17.25 -3.57 14.23
C ASP A 209 18.53 -3.17 13.50
N SER A 210 18.84 -3.81 12.37
CA SER A 210 20.09 -3.60 11.63
C SER A 210 19.92 -2.85 10.31
N SER A 211 18.67 -2.59 9.89
CA SER A 211 18.33 -2.05 8.57
C SER A 211 18.86 -2.89 7.39
N THR A 212 19.26 -4.14 7.63
CA THR A 212 19.77 -5.04 6.59
C THR A 212 18.65 -5.42 5.63
N LEU A 213 18.94 -5.36 4.33
CA LEU A 213 18.00 -5.67 3.25
C LEU A 213 18.19 -7.10 2.75
N THR A 214 17.08 -7.78 2.45
CA THR A 214 17.06 -9.12 1.84
C THR A 214 15.98 -9.17 0.77
N VAL A 215 16.39 -9.33 -0.49
CA VAL A 215 15.47 -9.48 -1.62
C VAL A 215 14.79 -10.85 -1.56
N ILE A 216 13.49 -10.87 -1.85
CA ILE A 216 12.67 -12.08 -1.97
C ILE A 216 12.22 -12.21 -3.42
N ASP A 217 12.75 -13.23 -4.10
CA ASP A 217 12.35 -13.56 -5.47
C ASP A 217 11.74 -14.96 -5.58
N PRO A 218 10.81 -15.16 -6.54
CA PRO A 218 10.33 -16.49 -6.89
C PRO A 218 11.42 -17.29 -7.60
N VAL A 219 11.69 -18.50 -7.11
CA VAL A 219 12.73 -19.40 -7.63
C VAL A 219 12.45 -19.79 -9.09
N ASN A 220 11.18 -19.96 -9.45
CA ASN A 220 10.78 -20.30 -10.81
C ASN A 220 10.67 -19.10 -11.76
N ASN A 221 10.88 -17.86 -11.26
CA ASN A 221 10.88 -16.61 -12.03
C ASN A 221 9.96 -16.60 -13.26
N PRO A 222 8.62 -16.70 -13.10
CA PRO A 222 7.70 -16.86 -14.23
C PRO A 222 7.68 -15.69 -15.23
N LYS A 223 8.40 -14.60 -14.98
CA LYS A 223 8.52 -13.44 -15.88
C LYS A 223 9.89 -13.32 -16.54
N ASP A 224 10.83 -14.21 -16.21
CA ASP A 224 12.23 -14.17 -16.64
C ASP A 224 12.92 -12.82 -16.36
N ASP A 225 12.39 -12.05 -15.40
CA ASP A 225 12.87 -10.73 -15.00
C ASP A 225 12.40 -10.41 -13.57
N PHE A 226 13.35 -10.38 -12.64
CA PHE A 226 13.09 -10.12 -11.22
C PHE A 226 12.64 -8.67 -10.96
N GLY A 227 12.94 -7.73 -11.86
CA GLY A 227 12.51 -6.34 -11.76
C GLY A 227 11.01 -6.13 -12.06
N LEU A 228 10.30 -7.18 -12.46
CA LEU A 228 8.87 -7.13 -12.81
C LEU A 228 7.92 -7.57 -11.68
N TYR A 229 8.43 -7.73 -10.45
CA TYR A 229 7.62 -8.11 -9.29
C TYR A 229 7.41 -6.94 -8.32
N TYR A 230 6.15 -6.64 -8.02
CA TYR A 230 5.72 -5.45 -7.30
C TYR A 230 4.75 -5.76 -6.16
N ASN A 231 4.52 -4.76 -5.30
CA ASN A 231 3.44 -4.72 -4.30
C ASN A 231 3.32 -5.96 -3.40
N PRO A 232 4.40 -6.45 -2.77
CA PRO A 232 4.36 -7.69 -2.01
C PRO A 232 3.44 -7.56 -0.78
N LYS A 233 2.66 -8.61 -0.52
CA LYS A 233 1.82 -8.76 0.67
C LYS A 233 2.00 -10.16 1.24
N TYR A 234 2.27 -10.27 2.52
CA TYR A 234 2.50 -11.54 3.19
C TYR A 234 1.32 -11.93 4.08
N SER A 235 0.97 -13.22 4.06
CA SER A 235 0.08 -13.84 5.05
C SER A 235 0.88 -14.82 5.90
N GLN A 236 1.06 -14.47 7.18
CA GLN A 236 1.71 -15.35 8.16
C GLN A 236 0.93 -16.66 8.37
N LYS A 237 -0.41 -16.59 8.32
CA LYS A 237 -1.29 -17.76 8.52
C LYS A 237 -1.05 -18.83 7.46
N TYR A 238 -0.95 -18.43 6.20
CA TYR A 238 -0.76 -19.35 5.09
C TYR A 238 0.71 -19.57 4.74
N ASN A 239 1.61 -18.78 5.34
CA ASN A 239 3.02 -18.68 4.96
C ASN A 239 3.19 -18.43 3.44
N MET A 240 2.43 -17.46 2.93
CA MET A 240 2.33 -17.14 1.50
C MET A 240 2.57 -15.66 1.24
N LEU A 241 3.31 -15.37 0.17
CA LEU A 241 3.50 -14.04 -0.38
C LEU A 241 2.64 -13.89 -1.63
N ALA A 242 1.84 -12.84 -1.71
CA ALA A 242 1.21 -12.39 -2.93
C ALA A 242 1.99 -11.20 -3.48
N PHE A 243 2.12 -11.12 -4.81
CA PHE A 243 2.79 -10.02 -5.48
C PHE A 243 2.27 -9.87 -6.90
N SER A 244 2.31 -8.65 -7.42
CA SER A 244 1.87 -8.38 -8.78
C SER A 244 3.03 -8.35 -9.77
N ALA A 245 2.70 -8.59 -11.03
CA ALA A 245 3.45 -8.16 -12.19
C ALA A 245 2.47 -7.40 -13.11
N PRO A 246 2.89 -6.79 -14.23
CA PRO A 246 1.96 -6.08 -15.11
C PRO A 246 0.78 -6.97 -15.52
N HIS A 247 -0.44 -6.55 -15.18
CA HIS A 247 -1.71 -7.29 -15.33
C HIS A 247 -1.84 -8.64 -14.61
N LEU A 248 -0.87 -9.06 -13.79
CA LEU A 248 -0.84 -10.42 -13.22
C LEU A 248 -0.74 -10.37 -11.69
N LEU A 249 -1.40 -11.33 -11.04
CA LEU A 249 -1.26 -11.57 -9.60
C LEU A 249 -0.75 -12.98 -9.36
N TYR A 250 0.35 -13.08 -8.62
CA TYR A 250 0.93 -14.35 -8.19
C TYR A 250 0.76 -14.55 -6.69
N ILE A 251 0.73 -15.81 -6.29
CA ILE A 251 0.99 -16.25 -4.92
C ILE A 251 2.17 -17.19 -4.89
N MET A 252 2.92 -17.18 -3.80
CA MET A 252 4.11 -17.98 -3.62
C MET A 252 4.19 -18.49 -2.19
N SER A 253 4.39 -19.80 -2.03
CA SER A 253 4.72 -20.36 -0.71
C SER A 253 6.13 -19.92 -0.31
N MET A 254 6.29 -19.41 0.91
CA MET A 254 7.61 -19.01 1.40
C MET A 254 8.51 -20.22 1.74
N ALA A 255 7.96 -21.45 1.76
CA ALA A 255 8.74 -22.66 2.02
C ALA A 255 9.59 -23.09 0.81
N ASN A 256 9.03 -23.02 -0.40
CA ASN A 256 9.71 -23.44 -1.63
C ASN A 256 9.97 -22.30 -2.62
N ARG A 257 9.37 -21.12 -2.40
CA ARG A 257 9.44 -19.94 -3.25
C ARG A 257 9.05 -20.18 -4.72
N ASN A 258 8.15 -21.13 -4.97
CA ASN A 258 7.54 -21.29 -6.29
C ASN A 258 6.29 -20.43 -6.40
N ALA A 259 6.29 -19.52 -7.38
CA ALA A 259 5.17 -18.65 -7.69
C ALA A 259 4.16 -19.36 -8.61
N LYS A 260 2.89 -19.19 -8.26
CA LYS A 260 1.71 -19.66 -9.00
C LYS A 260 0.88 -18.46 -9.40
N LEU A 261 0.47 -18.39 -10.66
CA LEU A 261 -0.44 -17.37 -11.17
C LEU A 261 -1.85 -17.60 -10.58
N VAL A 262 -2.50 -16.53 -10.12
CA VAL A 262 -3.85 -16.56 -9.56
C VAL A 262 -4.81 -15.66 -10.34
N VAL A 263 -4.34 -14.50 -10.78
CA VAL A 263 -5.15 -13.59 -11.62
C VAL A 263 -4.40 -13.28 -12.89
N ASN A 264 -5.06 -13.51 -14.03
CA ASN A 264 -4.63 -13.05 -15.33
C ASN A 264 -5.59 -11.95 -15.79
N ASN A 265 -5.15 -10.69 -15.68
CA ASN A 265 -5.98 -9.51 -15.85
C ASN A 265 -5.64 -8.75 -17.15
N VAL A 266 -5.19 -9.45 -18.19
CA VAL A 266 -4.73 -8.83 -19.45
C VAL A 266 -5.82 -8.06 -20.19
N ASP A 267 -7.09 -8.39 -19.98
CA ASP A 267 -8.24 -7.71 -20.58
C ASP A 267 -8.74 -6.53 -19.74
N HIS A 268 -8.08 -6.25 -18.62
CA HIS A 268 -8.44 -5.19 -17.67
C HIS A 268 -7.25 -4.24 -17.44
N PRO A 269 -7.49 -3.07 -16.85
CA PRO A 269 -6.42 -2.22 -16.33
C PRO A 269 -5.48 -2.97 -15.37
N ASN A 270 -4.33 -2.37 -15.07
CA ASN A 270 -3.41 -2.96 -14.09
C ASN A 270 -4.08 -3.14 -12.72
N LEU A 271 -3.57 -4.08 -11.93
CA LEU A 271 -4.01 -4.24 -10.55
C LEU A 271 -3.65 -2.99 -9.75
N ALA A 272 -4.62 -2.43 -9.03
CA ALA A 272 -4.42 -1.28 -8.16
C ALA A 272 -3.96 -1.70 -6.77
N ASP A 273 -4.64 -2.65 -6.13
CA ASP A 273 -4.29 -3.16 -4.79
C ASP A 273 -4.88 -4.56 -4.57
N PHE A 274 -4.31 -5.32 -3.63
CA PHE A 274 -4.82 -6.65 -3.26
C PHE A 274 -4.47 -7.04 -1.83
N ARG A 275 -5.28 -7.93 -1.23
CA ARG A 275 -5.06 -8.47 0.12
C ARG A 275 -5.51 -9.92 0.20
N PHE A 276 -4.77 -10.70 0.99
CA PHE A 276 -5.28 -11.97 1.49
C PHE A 276 -6.47 -11.74 2.40
N PHE A 277 -7.47 -12.61 2.32
CA PHE A 277 -8.36 -12.86 3.44
C PHE A 277 -7.55 -13.46 4.60
N ASN A 278 -7.92 -13.14 5.84
CA ASN A 278 -7.22 -13.58 7.04
C ASN A 278 -7.62 -15.01 7.46
N ASN A 279 -8.81 -15.48 7.06
CA ASN A 279 -9.37 -16.75 7.49
C ASN A 279 -9.95 -17.61 6.37
N GLN A 280 -9.85 -17.13 5.13
CA GLN A 280 -10.29 -17.85 3.95
C GLN A 280 -9.16 -17.86 2.92
N GLU A 281 -9.01 -18.97 2.19
CA GLU A 281 -8.02 -19.11 1.11
C GLU A 281 -8.46 -18.32 -0.14
N LYS A 282 -8.56 -17.00 0.03
CA LYS A 282 -9.06 -16.05 -0.94
C LYS A 282 -8.18 -14.82 -1.00
N ILE A 283 -8.19 -14.17 -2.16
CA ILE A 283 -7.61 -12.85 -2.37
C ILE A 283 -8.71 -11.92 -2.86
N ILE A 284 -8.76 -10.74 -2.28
CA ILE A 284 -9.50 -9.61 -2.81
C ILE A 284 -8.54 -8.68 -3.53
N TYR A 285 -8.93 -8.17 -4.69
CA TYR A 285 -8.16 -7.19 -5.45
C TYR A 285 -9.06 -6.15 -6.12
N THR A 286 -8.44 -5.04 -6.51
CA THR A 286 -9.03 -3.98 -7.34
C THR A 286 -8.15 -3.74 -8.55
N ASN A 287 -8.75 -3.18 -9.59
CA ASN A 287 -8.04 -2.72 -10.78
C ASN A 287 -8.01 -1.19 -10.79
N GLU A 288 -7.05 -0.62 -11.50
CA GLU A 288 -7.04 0.81 -11.79
C GLU A 288 -8.29 1.19 -12.60
N ASP A 289 -8.78 2.42 -12.42
CA ASP A 289 -9.94 2.98 -13.13
C ASP A 289 -11.25 2.17 -13.02
N GLU A 290 -11.33 1.22 -12.08
CA GLU A 290 -12.51 0.41 -11.82
C GLU A 290 -13.01 0.58 -10.38
N ASN A 291 -14.33 0.71 -10.23
CA ASN A 291 -14.99 0.83 -8.93
C ASN A 291 -15.48 -0.51 -8.37
N THR A 292 -14.70 -1.57 -8.58
CA THR A 292 -15.11 -2.94 -8.26
C THR A 292 -14.04 -3.66 -7.45
N PHE A 293 -14.47 -4.33 -6.39
CA PHE A 293 -13.65 -5.35 -5.73
C PHE A 293 -13.92 -6.72 -6.35
N TYR A 294 -12.86 -7.44 -6.65
CA TYR A 294 -12.88 -8.79 -7.18
C TYR A 294 -12.34 -9.75 -6.13
N ILE A 295 -13.02 -10.87 -5.91
CA ILE A 295 -12.63 -11.89 -4.93
C ILE A 295 -12.41 -13.20 -5.68
N VAL A 296 -11.21 -13.76 -5.56
CA VAL A 296 -10.82 -15.07 -6.11
C VAL A 296 -10.37 -16.00 -4.99
N ASP A 297 -10.44 -17.31 -5.22
CA ASP A 297 -9.74 -18.28 -4.39
C ASP A 297 -8.25 -18.39 -4.77
N PHE A 298 -7.47 -19.20 -4.05
CA PHE A 298 -6.04 -19.44 -4.36
C PHE A 298 -5.80 -20.23 -5.66
N ASN A 299 -6.84 -20.70 -6.32
CA ASN A 299 -6.78 -21.31 -7.65
C ASN A 299 -7.12 -20.32 -8.77
N GLY A 300 -7.48 -19.08 -8.43
CA GLY A 300 -7.88 -18.07 -9.39
C GLY A 300 -9.33 -18.15 -9.81
N ALA A 301 -10.14 -18.99 -9.18
CA ALA A 301 -11.57 -19.06 -9.47
C ALA A 301 -12.27 -17.80 -8.93
N MET A 302 -13.00 -17.10 -9.79
CA MET A 302 -13.81 -15.95 -9.39
C MET A 302 -14.90 -16.38 -8.42
N MET A 303 -14.88 -15.83 -7.22
CA MET A 303 -15.86 -16.11 -6.16
C MET A 303 -16.94 -15.05 -6.11
N LYS A 304 -16.56 -13.78 -6.28
CA LYS A 304 -17.48 -12.64 -6.13
C LYS A 304 -16.92 -11.36 -6.73
N THR A 305 -17.83 -10.47 -7.16
CA THR A 305 -17.54 -9.07 -7.45
C THR A 305 -18.41 -8.16 -6.57
N ILE A 306 -17.87 -7.02 -6.16
CA ILE A 306 -18.58 -6.01 -5.36
C ILE A 306 -18.41 -4.66 -6.06
N LEU A 307 -19.44 -4.22 -6.77
CA LEU A 307 -19.47 -2.91 -7.42
C LEU A 307 -19.81 -1.82 -6.40
N ILE A 308 -18.91 -0.84 -6.28
CA ILE A 308 -19.14 0.37 -5.47
C ILE A 308 -19.82 1.41 -6.35
N LYS A 309 -21.12 1.63 -6.10
CA LYS A 309 -21.88 2.68 -6.78
C LYS A 309 -21.59 4.02 -6.13
N ILE A 310 -20.69 4.78 -6.74
CA ILE A 310 -20.39 6.14 -6.31
C ILE A 310 -21.45 7.08 -6.87
N LYS A 311 -22.07 7.87 -5.98
CA LYS A 311 -23.11 8.84 -6.35
C LYS A 311 -22.52 10.18 -6.74
#